data_AF-A0A449IQ69-F1
#
_entry.id   AF-A0A449IQ69-F1
#
_cell.length_a   1.000
_cell.length_b   1.000
_cell.length_c   1.000
_cell.angle_alpha   90.00
_cell.angle_beta   90.00
_cell.angle_gamma   90.00
#
_symmetry.space_group_name_H-M   'P 1'
#
loop_
_entity.id
_entity.type
_entity.pdbx_description
1 polymer ?
#
loop_
_entity_poly.entity_id
_entity_poly.type
_entity_poly.pdbx_seq_one_letter_code
_entity_poly.pdbx_strand_id
1 'polypeptide(L)'
;MARKKIFQDKCKTLHEMDAYTSLEILLNAFCGAALSQHCGRTPSFKNRRILDLLGNNAPDPQWPLHRSFMRINDFIAGMTDSYATEMARAMTGHSTPRLTTAALPCQTGRARSST
;
A
#
# COMPACT_ATOMS: atom_id res chain seq x y z
N MET A 1 21.82 -16.15 -16.35
CA MET A 1 21.63 -17.04 -15.17
C MET A 1 20.72 -16.45 -14.08
N ALA A 2 20.71 -15.14 -13.82
CA ALA A 2 19.90 -14.52 -12.77
C ALA A 2 18.37 -14.75 -12.88
N ARG A 3 17.81 -14.75 -14.11
CA ARG A 3 16.36 -14.90 -14.36
C ARG A 3 15.77 -16.23 -13.89
N LYS A 4 16.55 -17.32 -13.87
CA LYS A 4 16.05 -18.66 -13.50
C LYS A 4 16.17 -18.97 -12.00
N LYS A 5 17.15 -18.37 -11.30
CA LYS A 5 17.43 -18.70 -9.89
C LYS A 5 16.86 -17.72 -8.87
N ILE A 6 16.66 -16.45 -9.24
CA ILE A 6 16.25 -15.39 -8.31
C ILE A 6 14.78 -15.02 -8.50
N PHE A 7 14.25 -15.10 -9.74
CA PHE A 7 12.86 -14.74 -10.06
C PHE A 7 11.85 -15.87 -9.83
N GLN A 8 12.31 -17.12 -9.69
CA GLN A 8 11.45 -18.28 -9.43
C GLN A 8 11.41 -18.66 -7.95
N ASP A 9 12.02 -17.85 -7.07
CA ASP A 9 11.91 -18.03 -5.64
C ASP A 9 10.51 -17.64 -5.17
N LYS A 10 9.87 -18.52 -4.39
CA LYS A 10 8.52 -18.32 -3.86
C LYS A 10 8.39 -17.01 -3.08
N CYS A 11 9.45 -16.59 -2.39
CA CYS A 11 9.47 -15.32 -1.65
C CYS A 11 9.36 -14.11 -2.59
N LYS A 12 9.96 -14.18 -3.79
CA LYS A 12 9.88 -13.09 -4.77
C LYS A 12 8.50 -13.02 -5.42
N THR A 13 7.91 -14.17 -5.77
CA THR A 13 6.54 -14.21 -6.28
C THR A 13 5.53 -13.65 -5.27
N LEU A 14 5.67 -14.01 -3.99
CA LEU A 14 4.80 -13.48 -2.93
C LEU A 14 4.96 -11.96 -2.78
N HIS A 15 6.19 -11.45 -2.83
CA HIS A 15 6.44 -10.01 -2.74
C HIS A 15 5.87 -9.24 -3.94
N GLU A 16 5.93 -9.82 -5.15
CA GLU A 16 5.30 -9.25 -6.34
C GLU A 16 3.77 -9.21 -6.20
N MET A 17 3.16 -10.28 -5.67
CA MET A 17 1.72 -10.31 -5.39
C MET A 17 1.31 -9.25 -4.36
N ASP A 18 2.05 -9.12 -3.26
CA ASP A 18 1.80 -8.12 -2.21
C ASP A 18 1.91 -6.68 -2.74
N ALA A 19 2.86 -6.44 -3.65
CA ALA A 19 3.01 -5.14 -4.32
C ALA A 19 1.80 -4.83 -5.20
N TYR A 20 1.35 -5.79 -6.02
CA TYR A 20 0.16 -5.59 -6.87
C TYR A 20 -1.10 -5.32 -6.04
N THR A 21 -1.31 -6.06 -4.96
CA THR A 21 -2.45 -5.84 -4.07
C THR A 21 -2.37 -4.47 -3.39
N SER A 22 -1.17 -4.04 -2.95
CA SER A 22 -0.99 -2.72 -2.36
C SER A 22 -1.35 -1.60 -3.33
N LEU A 23 -0.90 -1.70 -4.59
CA LEU A 23 -1.22 -0.72 -5.63
C LEU A 23 -2.72 -0.69 -5.96
N GLU A 24 -3.35 -1.86 -6.06
CA GLU A 24 -4.79 -1.97 -6.30
C GLU A 24 -5.60 -1.25 -5.21
N ILE A 25 -5.27 -1.47 -3.93
CA ILE A 25 -5.93 -0.82 -2.80
C ILE A 25 -5.80 0.69 -2.89
N LEU A 26 -4.57 1.19 -3.12
CA LEU A 26 -4.31 2.63 -3.18
C LEU A 26 -5.04 3.28 -4.37
N LEU A 27 -4.95 2.69 -5.56
CA LEU A 27 -5.59 3.21 -6.77
C LEU A 27 -7.11 3.22 -6.63
N ASN A 28 -7.72 2.14 -6.15
CA ASN A 28 -9.16 2.07 -5.97
C ASN A 28 -9.65 3.10 -4.93
N ALA A 29 -8.91 3.31 -3.85
CA ALA A 29 -9.25 4.30 -2.84
C ALA A 29 -9.16 5.74 -3.37
N PHE A 30 -8.01 6.13 -3.93
CA PHE A 30 -7.79 7.51 -4.37
C PHE A 30 -8.57 7.86 -5.63
N CYS A 31 -8.51 7.02 -6.67
CA CYS A 31 -9.24 7.26 -7.91
C CYS A 31 -10.76 7.20 -7.69
N GLY A 32 -11.24 6.28 -6.83
CA GLY A 32 -12.65 6.23 -6.45
C GLY A 32 -13.11 7.49 -5.70
N ALA A 33 -12.28 8.04 -4.82
CA ALA A 33 -12.56 9.29 -4.13
C ALA A 33 -12.57 10.50 -5.08
N ALA A 34 -11.60 10.59 -5.99
CA ALA A 34 -11.54 11.66 -6.99
C ALA A 34 -12.69 11.59 -8.00
N LEU A 35 -13.07 10.40 -8.46
CA LEU A 35 -14.23 10.21 -9.33
C LEU A 35 -15.51 10.67 -8.62
N SER A 36 -15.68 10.30 -7.34
CA SER A 36 -16.83 10.71 -6.55
C SER A 36 -16.93 12.24 -6.40
N GLN A 37 -15.79 12.91 -6.22
CA GLN A 37 -15.70 14.37 -6.15
C GLN A 37 -15.99 15.03 -7.52
N HIS A 38 -15.48 14.47 -8.61
CA HIS A 38 -15.64 15.01 -9.96
C HIS A 38 -17.08 14.92 -10.47
N CYS A 39 -17.83 13.86 -10.13
CA CYS A 39 -19.23 13.67 -10.54
C CYS A 39 -20.22 14.64 -9.86
N GLY A 40 -19.74 15.75 -9.26
CA GLY A 40 -20.57 16.80 -8.68
C GLY A 40 -21.35 16.40 -7.42
N ARG A 41 -21.07 15.21 -6.87
CA ARG A 41 -21.63 14.78 -5.59
C ARG A 41 -20.68 15.18 -4.48
N THR A 42 -21.22 15.72 -3.39
CA THR A 42 -20.44 15.91 -2.17
C THR A 42 -19.80 14.57 -1.78
N PRO A 43 -18.45 14.47 -1.75
CA PRO A 43 -17.80 13.21 -1.44
C PRO A 43 -18.24 12.74 -0.06
N SER A 44 -18.46 11.43 0.09
CA SER A 44 -18.77 10.83 1.39
C SER A 44 -17.68 11.19 2.41
N PHE A 45 -18.01 11.13 3.71
CA PHE A 45 -17.01 11.38 4.77
C PHE A 45 -15.74 10.55 4.55
N LYS A 46 -15.88 9.27 4.17
CA LYS A 46 -14.77 8.38 3.82
C LYS A 46 -13.93 8.95 2.66
N ASN A 47 -14.56 9.33 1.56
CA ASN A 47 -13.84 9.85 0.38
C ASN A 47 -13.15 11.17 0.67
N ARG A 48 -13.76 12.04 1.48
CA ARG A 48 -13.12 13.27 1.93
C ARG A 48 -11.87 12.99 2.76
N ARG A 49 -11.92 12.05 3.70
CA ARG A 49 -10.74 11.63 4.47
C ARG A 49 -9.64 11.02 3.60
N ILE A 50 -10.01 10.25 2.58
CA ILE A 50 -9.03 9.72 1.61
C ILE A 50 -8.36 10.86 0.83
N LEU A 51 -9.12 11.86 0.38
CA LEU A 51 -8.56 13.02 -0.32
C LEU A 51 -7.69 13.88 0.61
N ASP A 52 -8.05 14.02 1.88
CA ASP A 52 -7.24 14.73 2.88
C ASP A 52 -5.85 14.09 3.03
N LEU A 53 -5.71 12.76 2.85
CA LEU A 53 -4.41 12.07 2.91
C LEU A 53 -3.44 12.46 1.79
N LEU A 54 -3.95 12.96 0.66
CA LEU A 54 -3.12 13.48 -0.44
C LEU A 54 -2.49 14.83 -0.06
N GLY A 55 -3.05 15.54 0.93
CA GLY A 55 -2.58 16.85 1.37
C GLY A 55 -2.45 17.83 0.20
N ASN A 56 -1.26 18.39 0.01
CA ASN A 56 -0.96 19.33 -1.08
C ASN A 56 -1.03 18.70 -2.49
N ASN A 57 -1.13 17.37 -2.58
CA ASN A 57 -1.32 16.65 -3.83
C ASN A 57 -2.79 16.34 -4.12
N ALA A 58 -3.73 16.78 -3.26
CA ALA A 58 -5.15 16.55 -3.48
C ALA A 58 -5.61 17.20 -4.80
N PRO A 59 -6.35 16.47 -5.65
CA PRO A 59 -6.90 17.03 -6.88
C PRO A 59 -7.99 18.07 -6.56
N ASP A 60 -8.06 19.11 -7.40
CA ASP A 60 -9.11 20.11 -7.32
C ASP A 60 -10.43 19.54 -7.92
N PRO A 61 -11.59 19.74 -7.28
CA PRO A 61 -12.88 19.32 -7.82
C PRO A 61 -13.19 19.85 -9.23
N GLN A 62 -12.66 21.02 -9.59
CA GLN A 62 -12.89 21.68 -10.87
C GLN A 62 -11.97 21.15 -11.98
N TRP A 63 -10.95 20.35 -11.65
CA TRP A 63 -10.05 19.83 -12.66
C TRP A 63 -10.74 18.76 -13.53
N PRO A 64 -10.33 18.65 -14.81
CA PRO A 64 -10.70 17.51 -15.63
C PRO A 64 -10.23 16.21 -14.97
N LEU A 65 -11.05 15.15 -15.04
CA LEU A 65 -10.78 13.87 -14.40
C LEU A 65 -9.39 13.30 -14.75
N HIS A 66 -8.96 13.46 -16.01
CA HIS A 66 -7.62 13.08 -16.45
C HIS A 66 -6.51 13.73 -15.61
N ARG A 67 -6.60 15.03 -15.34
CA ARG A 67 -5.60 15.76 -14.54
C ARG A 67 -5.59 15.27 -13.09
N SER A 68 -6.77 15.00 -12.53
CA SER A 68 -6.91 14.47 -11.18
C SER A 68 -6.27 13.08 -11.04
N PHE A 69 -6.46 12.19 -12.02
CA PHE A 69 -5.84 10.87 -12.02
C PHE A 69 -4.32 10.92 -12.22
N MET A 70 -3.82 11.79 -13.11
CA MET A 70 -2.38 11.99 -13.25
C MET A 70 -1.75 12.46 -11.94
N ARG A 71 -2.40 13.38 -11.22
CA ARG A 71 -1.91 13.86 -9.91
C ARG A 71 -1.86 12.76 -8.85
N ILE A 72 -2.86 11.88 -8.83
CA ILE A 72 -2.89 10.70 -7.95
C ILE A 72 -1.77 9.73 -8.32
N ASN A 73 -1.55 9.50 -9.62
CA ASN A 73 -0.49 8.62 -10.09
C ASN A 73 0.89 9.13 -9.68
N ASP A 74 1.16 10.43 -9.83
CA ASP A 74 2.41 11.06 -9.38
C ASP A 74 2.62 10.87 -7.87
N PHE A 75 1.54 10.96 -7.08
CA PHE A 75 1.61 10.74 -5.64
C PHE A 75 1.95 9.30 -5.28
N ILE A 76 1.31 8.31 -5.92
CA ILE A 76 1.57 6.88 -5.70
C ILE A 76 2.98 6.51 -6.18
N ALA A 77 3.38 6.99 -7.36
CA ALA A 77 4.71 6.76 -7.93
C ALA A 77 5.84 7.37 -7.08
N GLY A 78 5.54 8.43 -6.31
CA GLY A 78 6.47 9.03 -5.35
C GLY A 78 6.60 8.31 -4.02
N MET A 79 5.81 7.26 -3.76
CA MET A 79 5.88 6.48 -2.51
C MET A 79 7.07 5.53 -2.50
N THR A 80 7.64 5.30 -1.31
CA THR A 80 8.52 4.15 -1.09
C THR A 80 7.67 2.90 -0.86
N ASP A 81 8.21 1.71 -1.15
CA ASP A 81 7.49 0.43 -0.97
C ASP A 81 6.92 0.27 0.45
N SER A 82 7.73 0.59 1.47
CA SER A 82 7.29 0.52 2.88
C SER A 82 6.12 1.46 3.16
N TYR A 83 6.15 2.68 2.63
CA TYR A 83 5.09 3.65 2.82
C TYR A 83 3.80 3.24 2.09
N ALA A 84 3.91 2.74 0.86
CA ALA A 84 2.77 2.25 0.09
C ALA A 84 2.07 1.08 0.79
N THR A 85 2.84 0.10 1.30
CA THR A 85 2.28 -1.03 2.06
C THR A 85 1.64 -0.59 3.38
N GLU A 86 2.29 0.31 4.14
CA GLU A 86 1.71 0.84 5.39
C GLU A 86 0.41 1.61 5.13
N MET A 87 0.36 2.43 4.08
CA MET A 87 -0.83 3.18 3.70
C MET A 87 -1.96 2.26 3.24
N ALA A 88 -1.68 1.28 2.38
CA ALA A 88 -2.69 0.31 1.92
C ALA A 88 -3.31 -0.48 3.09
N ARG A 89 -2.48 -0.86 4.07
CA ARG A 89 -2.92 -1.49 5.32
C ARG A 89 -3.81 -0.57 6.17
N ALA A 90 -3.44 0.71 6.30
CA ALA A 90 -4.25 1.69 7.01
C ALA A 90 -5.63 1.88 6.36
N MET A 91 -5.69 1.88 5.03
CA MET A 91 -6.95 2.04 4.27
C MET A 91 -7.90 0.85 4.37
N THR A 92 -7.37 -0.34 4.65
CA THR A 92 -8.14 -1.59 4.79
C THR A 92 -8.47 -1.94 6.24
N GLY A 93 -7.98 -1.14 7.21
CA GLY A 93 -8.19 -1.39 8.64
C GLY A 93 -7.25 -2.45 9.23
N HIS A 94 -6.22 -2.86 8.50
CA HIS A 94 -5.18 -3.77 8.98
C HIS A 94 -4.00 -3.00 9.59
N SER A 95 -4.25 -2.15 10.58
CA SER A 95 -3.18 -1.55 11.38
C SER A 95 -2.58 -2.63 12.28
N THR A 96 -1.53 -3.31 11.80
CA THR A 96 -0.65 -4.04 12.71
C THR A 96 0.10 -2.98 13.52
N PRO A 97 -0.12 -2.84 14.84
CA PRO A 97 0.74 -1.99 15.64
C PRO A 97 2.16 -2.53 15.47
N ARG A 98 3.11 -1.65 15.17
CA ARG A 98 4.54 -1.98 15.24
C ARG A 98 4.85 -2.29 16.70
N LEU A 99 4.56 -3.53 17.11
CA LEU A 99 5.15 -4.10 18.31
C LEU A 99 6.65 -4.06 18.06
N THR A 100 7.31 -3.16 18.77
CA THR A 100 8.74 -3.22 19.05
C THR A 100 9.03 -4.59 19.69
N THR A 101 9.19 -5.62 18.86
CA THR A 101 9.73 -6.90 19.31
C THR A 101 11.25 -6.78 19.28
N ALA A 102 11.77 -6.36 20.43
CA ALA A 102 13.05 -6.87 20.87
C ALA A 102 12.98 -8.41 20.86
N ALA A 103 14.02 -9.04 20.32
CA ALA A 103 14.44 -10.41 20.59
C ALA A 103 13.35 -11.49 20.68
N LEU A 104 13.22 -12.30 19.63
CA LEU A 104 12.95 -13.73 19.81
C LEU A 104 14.25 -14.49 19.51
N PRO A 105 14.82 -15.22 20.49
CA PRO A 105 15.98 -16.05 20.25
C PRO A 105 15.59 -17.24 19.37
N CYS A 106 16.42 -17.47 18.35
CA CYS A 106 16.43 -18.67 17.54
C CYS A 106 16.59 -19.90 18.48
N GLN A 107 15.51 -20.63 18.75
CA GLN A 107 15.60 -21.90 19.46
C GLN A 107 16.30 -22.92 18.55
N THR A 108 17.62 -23.03 18.72
CA THR A 108 18.41 -24.16 18.26
C THR A 108 18.14 -25.33 19.21
N GLY A 109 17.26 -26.24 18.79
CA GLY A 109 17.07 -27.53 19.44
C GLY A 109 18.34 -28.36 19.34
N ARG A 110 19.18 -28.27 20.37
CA ARG A 110 20.38 -29.09 20.56
C ARG A 110 19.97 -30.49 21.00
N ALA A 111 20.32 -31.48 20.18
CA ALA A 111 20.24 -32.89 20.51
C ALA A 111 20.91 -33.20 21.87
N ARG A 112 20.23 -33.98 22.71
CA ARG A 112 20.85 -34.69 23.82
C ARG A 112 20.63 -36.18 23.64
N SER A 113 21.72 -36.84 23.27
CA SER A 113 22.01 -38.25 23.50
C SER A 113 22.35 -38.50 24.99
N SER A 114 22.31 -39.77 25.38
CA SER A 114 22.69 -40.41 26.67
C SER A 114 21.77 -40.08 27.86
N THR A 115 21.26 -41.06 28.61
CA THR A 115 21.81 -42.39 28.99
C THR A 115 20.79 -43.51 28.91
#